data_AF-Q0CTW1-F1
#
_entry.id   AF-Q0CTW1-F1
#
_cell.length_a   1.000
_cell.length_b   1.000
_cell.length_c   1.000
_cell.angle_alpha   90.00
_cell.angle_beta   90.00
_cell.angle_gamma   90.00
#
_symmetry.space_group_name_H-M   'P 1'
#
loop_
_entity.id
_entity.type
_entity.pdbx_description
1 polymer ?
#
loop_
_entity_poly.entity_id
_entity_poly.type
_entity_poly.pdbx_seq_one_letter_code
_entity_poly.pdbx_strand_id
1 'polypeptide(L)'
;MSSSNIHEQGEEDMSFDPARCASFYNRIIRISFDGNRRAERGDRIIQDWFSIWQDHPRMRECRQIFPEPFIPFLKQVEVIVDQNSRPRMRDALVQHLEPISSPELMLALGPGSVWMEIDDCVLLFRNNLYGLTDCAGVVMDLHDLTVRYLPSIYYFDTANIEANPWYPLQDLLERLNAIIEVGKYRPVPFGSVQNDPLSANIACWDVVPWNNFILKQSLEAYDALLEAITSRLPSAGEQQQQQFLATEESIGSHIQGFPRAFLLAATKPSFQFIAPGLTV
;
A
#
# COMPACT_ATOMS: atom_id res chain seq x y z
N MET A 1 16.25 48.41 17.51
CA MET A 1 16.85 47.07 17.66
C MET A 1 15.71 46.17 18.11
N SER A 2 15.01 45.61 17.12
CA SER A 2 13.77 44.86 17.32
C SER A 2 14.10 43.39 17.28
N SER A 3 13.76 42.70 18.37
CA SER A 3 13.94 41.27 18.55
C SER A 3 13.00 40.49 17.65
N SER A 4 13.57 39.46 17.03
CA SER A 4 12.97 38.58 16.04
C SER A 4 11.88 37.70 16.63
N ASN A 5 10.69 37.75 16.05
CA ASN A 5 9.67 36.70 16.16
C ASN A 5 10.15 35.49 15.36
N ILE A 6 10.49 34.40 16.03
CA ILE A 6 10.63 33.09 15.40
C ILE A 6 9.27 32.41 15.52
N HIS A 7 8.68 32.09 14.37
CA HIS A 7 7.50 31.26 14.24
C HIS A 7 7.75 29.89 14.89
N GLU A 8 7.06 29.61 15.99
CA GLU A 8 6.70 28.25 16.38
C GLU A 8 5.66 27.75 15.36
N GLN A 9 6.12 27.05 14.32
CA GLN A 9 5.24 26.17 13.54
C GLN A 9 5.00 24.95 14.42
N GLY A 10 3.73 24.71 14.74
CA GLY A 10 3.32 23.60 15.59
C GLY A 10 3.77 22.26 15.01
N GLU A 11 4.49 21.50 15.82
CA GLU A 11 4.62 20.05 15.66
C GLU A 11 3.20 19.49 15.72
N GLU A 12 2.65 19.07 14.57
CA GLU A 12 1.48 18.20 14.57
C GLU A 12 1.87 16.96 15.37
N ASP A 13 1.19 16.76 16.50
CA ASP A 13 1.39 15.61 17.38
C ASP A 13 1.19 14.34 16.54
N MET A 14 2.29 13.67 16.16
CA MET A 14 2.29 12.39 15.43
C MET A 14 1.80 11.22 16.31
N SER A 15 0.90 11.51 17.23
CA SER A 15 0.31 10.55 18.14
C SER A 15 -0.59 9.57 17.39
N PHE A 16 -0.53 8.32 17.81
CA PHE A 16 -1.39 7.27 17.29
C PHE A 16 -2.86 7.55 17.62
N ASP A 17 -3.69 7.80 16.60
CA ASP A 17 -5.15 7.90 16.72
C ASP A 17 -5.80 6.52 16.43
N PRO A 18 -6.30 5.82 17.47
CA PRO A 18 -6.87 4.48 17.31
C PRO A 18 -8.13 4.47 16.44
N ALA A 19 -8.98 5.50 16.55
CA ALA A 19 -10.25 5.56 15.85
C ALA A 19 -10.05 5.88 14.37
N ARG A 20 -9.15 6.81 14.06
CA ARG A 20 -8.81 7.14 12.68
C ARG A 20 -8.13 5.98 11.96
N CYS A 21 -7.17 5.31 12.60
CA CYS A 21 -6.55 4.11 12.04
C CYS A 21 -7.58 3.00 11.82
N ALA A 22 -8.47 2.73 12.78
CA ALA A 22 -9.51 1.72 12.61
C ALA A 22 -10.47 2.07 11.46
N SER A 23 -10.84 3.34 11.31
CA SER A 23 -11.68 3.81 10.20
C SER A 23 -11.06 3.53 8.83
N PHE A 24 -9.78 3.87 8.65
CA PHE A 24 -9.08 3.60 7.38
C PHE A 24 -8.91 2.11 7.12
N TYR A 25 -8.60 1.32 8.14
CA TYR A 25 -8.52 -0.13 8.02
C TYR A 25 -9.87 -0.76 7.64
N ASN A 26 -10.94 -0.40 8.36
CA ASN A 26 -12.29 -0.93 8.14
C ASN A 26 -12.82 -0.58 6.75
N ARG A 27 -12.49 0.60 6.23
CA ARG A 27 -12.82 0.97 4.85
C ARG A 27 -12.26 -0.03 3.85
N ILE A 28 -11.01 -0.45 4.00
CA ILE A 28 -10.38 -1.45 3.12
C ILE A 28 -11.08 -2.80 3.25
N ILE A 29 -11.36 -3.23 4.48
CA ILE A 29 -12.06 -4.49 4.78
C ILE A 29 -13.45 -4.53 4.11
N ARG A 30 -14.22 -3.44 4.20
CA ARG A 30 -15.54 -3.34 3.56
C ARG A 30 -15.44 -3.37 2.03
N ILE A 31 -14.47 -2.66 1.44
CA ILE A 31 -14.22 -2.73 -0.02
C ILE A 31 -13.91 -4.16 -0.46
N SER A 32 -13.07 -4.89 0.30
CA SER A 32 -12.81 -6.31 0.02
C SER A 32 -14.07 -7.16 0.14
N PHE A 33 -14.84 -6.97 1.22
CA PHE A 33 -16.03 -7.75 1.51
C PHE A 33 -17.08 -7.62 0.41
N ASP A 34 -17.39 -6.38 0.02
CA ASP A 34 -18.40 -6.07 -0.99
C ASP A 34 -17.90 -6.44 -2.40
N GLY A 35 -16.68 -6.04 -2.75
CA GLY A 35 -16.14 -6.27 -4.09
C GLY A 35 -15.94 -7.75 -4.42
N ASN A 36 -15.65 -8.58 -3.41
CA ASN A 36 -15.50 -10.02 -3.60
C ASN A 36 -16.82 -10.78 -3.47
N ARG A 37 -17.92 -10.07 -3.18
CA ARG A 37 -19.27 -10.63 -2.94
C ARG A 37 -19.29 -11.67 -1.81
N ARG A 38 -18.59 -11.37 -0.72
CA ARG A 38 -18.41 -12.33 0.39
C ARG A 38 -19.71 -12.68 1.10
N ALA A 39 -20.65 -11.74 1.20
CA ALA A 39 -21.98 -11.99 1.76
C ALA A 39 -22.72 -13.13 1.06
N GLU A 40 -22.56 -13.28 -0.26
CA GLU A 40 -23.18 -14.36 -1.05
C GLU A 40 -22.65 -15.76 -0.65
N ARG A 41 -21.49 -15.81 0.02
CA ARG A 41 -20.85 -17.04 0.52
C ARG A 41 -21.19 -17.34 1.98
N GLY A 42 -21.99 -16.49 2.63
CA GLY A 42 -22.28 -16.57 4.06
C GLY A 42 -21.14 -16.06 4.95
N ASP A 43 -20.12 -15.42 4.38
CA ASP A 43 -19.13 -14.69 5.18
C ASP A 43 -19.81 -13.43 5.78
N ARG A 44 -19.32 -12.96 6.92
CA ARG A 44 -19.83 -11.77 7.62
C ARG A 44 -18.70 -10.95 8.23
N ILE A 45 -18.98 -9.69 8.56
CA ILE A 45 -18.05 -8.83 9.28
C ILE A 45 -18.40 -8.85 10.78
N ILE A 46 -17.36 -9.02 11.61
CA ILE A 46 -17.45 -8.88 13.06
C ILE A 46 -16.46 -7.79 13.47
N GLN A 47 -16.90 -6.88 14.34
CA GLN A 47 -16.04 -5.90 14.97
C GLN A 47 -15.54 -6.44 16.32
N ASP A 48 -14.36 -5.99 16.75
CA ASP A 48 -13.66 -6.38 17.97
C ASP A 48 -12.82 -7.66 17.80
N TRP A 49 -11.52 -7.45 17.59
CA TRP A 49 -10.52 -8.50 17.50
C TRP A 49 -10.49 -9.41 18.75
N PHE A 50 -10.70 -8.85 19.94
CA PHE A 50 -10.68 -9.65 21.18
C PHE A 50 -11.85 -10.62 21.27
N SER A 51 -13.00 -10.25 20.71
CA SER A 51 -14.19 -11.12 20.70
C SER A 51 -13.98 -12.36 19.83
N ILE A 52 -13.27 -12.20 18.72
CA ILE A 52 -12.99 -13.24 17.73
C ILE A 52 -12.01 -14.27 18.29
N TRP A 53 -11.00 -13.79 19.02
CA TRP A 53 -9.92 -14.63 19.51
C TRP A 53 -10.02 -14.97 20.99
N GLN A 54 -11.16 -14.72 21.64
CA GLN A 54 -11.32 -14.83 23.11
C GLN A 54 -10.80 -16.15 23.71
N ASP A 55 -10.94 -17.26 22.97
CA ASP A 55 -10.57 -18.62 23.41
C ASP A 55 -9.15 -19.03 22.97
N HIS A 56 -8.41 -18.12 22.32
CA HIS A 56 -7.07 -18.41 21.81
C HIS A 56 -6.04 -18.45 22.96
N PRO A 57 -5.15 -19.46 23.03
CA PRO A 57 -4.23 -19.66 24.16
C PRO A 57 -3.36 -18.46 24.51
N ARG A 58 -2.95 -17.68 23.50
CA ARG A 58 -2.08 -16.50 23.62
C ARG A 58 -2.79 -15.21 24.05
N MET A 59 -4.11 -15.18 24.17
CA MET A 59 -4.82 -13.93 24.47
C MET A 59 -4.40 -13.27 25.78
N ARG A 60 -4.04 -14.08 26.77
CA ARG A 60 -3.57 -13.58 28.06
C ARG A 60 -2.28 -12.77 27.91
N GLU A 61 -1.36 -13.26 27.09
CA GLU A 61 -0.07 -12.63 26.80
C GLU A 61 -0.28 -11.32 26.02
N CYS A 62 -1.10 -11.35 24.96
CA CYS A 62 -1.49 -10.15 24.21
C CYS A 62 -2.03 -9.04 25.13
N ARG A 63 -2.95 -9.38 26.06
CA ARG A 63 -3.52 -8.40 27.00
C ARG A 63 -2.52 -7.83 28.00
N GLN A 64 -1.41 -8.52 28.25
CA GLN A 64 -0.38 -8.06 29.17
C GLN A 64 0.60 -7.09 28.51
N ILE A 65 0.88 -7.29 27.22
CA ILE A 65 1.90 -6.52 26.51
C ILE A 65 1.33 -5.37 25.68
N PHE A 66 0.05 -5.44 25.27
CA PHE A 66 -0.52 -4.41 24.41
C PHE A 66 -0.72 -3.09 25.19
N PRO A 67 -0.16 -1.97 24.71
CA PRO A 67 -0.30 -0.68 25.35
C PRO A 67 -1.74 -0.17 25.21
N GLU A 68 -2.12 0.76 26.10
CA GLU A 68 -3.50 1.25 26.19
C GLU A 68 -4.05 1.74 24.84
N PRO A 69 -3.37 2.60 24.04
CA PRO A 69 -3.95 3.12 22.81
C PRO A 69 -4.17 2.05 21.73
N PHE A 70 -3.39 0.96 21.76
CA PHE A 70 -3.54 -0.14 20.81
C PHE A 70 -4.82 -0.95 21.06
N ILE A 71 -5.28 -1.03 22.31
CA ILE A 71 -6.48 -1.80 22.68
C ILE A 71 -7.76 -1.22 22.05
N PRO A 72 -8.08 0.09 22.14
CA PRO A 72 -9.19 0.71 21.43
C PRO A 72 -9.13 0.52 19.92
N PHE A 73 -7.94 0.53 19.31
CA PHE A 73 -7.80 0.23 17.88
C PHE A 73 -8.27 -1.20 17.58
N LEU A 74 -7.75 -2.20 18.31
CA LEU A 74 -8.12 -3.61 18.15
C LEU A 74 -9.62 -3.90 18.43
N LYS A 75 -10.26 -3.12 19.29
CA LYS A 75 -11.72 -3.21 19.53
C LYS A 75 -12.55 -2.63 18.39
N GLN A 76 -11.98 -1.71 17.61
CA GLN A 76 -12.69 -1.00 16.53
C GLN A 76 -12.49 -1.63 15.16
N VAL A 77 -11.43 -2.42 14.97
CA VAL A 77 -11.19 -3.09 13.69
C VAL A 77 -12.26 -4.14 13.37
N GLU A 78 -12.57 -4.22 12.09
CA GLU A 78 -13.49 -5.18 11.48
C GLU A 78 -12.72 -6.36 10.91
N VAL A 79 -13.22 -7.58 11.16
CA VAL A 79 -12.63 -8.80 10.66
C VAL A 79 -13.70 -9.59 9.92
N ILE A 80 -13.34 -10.07 8.73
CA ILE A 80 -14.21 -10.94 7.94
C ILE A 80 -14.09 -12.36 8.49
N VAL A 81 -15.22 -12.96 8.83
CA VAL A 81 -15.30 -14.36 9.26
C VAL A 81 -16.16 -15.17 8.31
N ASP A 82 -15.86 -16.45 8.19
CA ASP A 82 -16.67 -17.39 7.41
C ASP A 82 -17.96 -17.82 8.13
N GLN A 83 -18.76 -18.64 7.46
CA GLN A 83 -19.99 -19.23 8.01
C GLN A 83 -19.80 -20.01 9.33
N ASN A 84 -18.57 -20.46 9.62
CA ASN A 84 -18.21 -21.16 10.85
C ASN A 84 -17.57 -20.20 11.87
N SER A 85 -17.66 -18.89 11.66
CA SER A 85 -17.03 -17.83 12.47
C SER A 85 -15.50 -17.91 12.51
N ARG A 86 -14.86 -18.50 11.49
CA ARG A 86 -13.40 -18.52 11.38
C ARG A 86 -12.89 -17.29 10.63
N PRO A 87 -11.88 -16.57 11.14
CA PRO A 87 -11.32 -15.40 10.46
C PRO A 87 -10.72 -15.72 9.08
N ARG A 88 -11.01 -14.86 8.11
CA ARG A 88 -10.41 -14.88 6.77
C ARG A 88 -9.09 -14.11 6.80
N MET A 89 -7.97 -14.83 6.91
CA MET A 89 -6.65 -14.22 7.12
C MET A 89 -5.84 -13.96 5.85
N ARG A 90 -6.18 -14.50 4.68
CA ARG A 90 -5.26 -14.42 3.53
C ARG A 90 -5.61 -13.31 2.55
N ASP A 91 -6.88 -13.01 2.42
CA ASP A 91 -7.40 -12.39 1.21
C ASP A 91 -8.34 -11.20 1.52
N ALA A 92 -8.31 -10.74 2.77
CA ALA A 92 -9.25 -9.76 3.32
C ALA A 92 -8.75 -8.32 3.27
N LEU A 93 -7.44 -8.05 3.41
CA LEU A 93 -6.92 -6.68 3.46
C LEU A 93 -6.56 -6.15 2.07
N VAL A 94 -5.39 -6.52 1.53
CA VAL A 94 -4.96 -6.16 0.16
C VAL A 94 -4.13 -7.29 -0.45
N GLN A 95 -3.70 -7.16 -1.70
CA GLN A 95 -3.01 -8.24 -2.41
C GLN A 95 -1.78 -8.78 -1.65
N HIS A 96 -0.95 -7.90 -1.08
CA HIS A 96 0.35 -8.25 -0.50
C HIS A 96 0.36 -8.30 1.04
N LEU A 97 -0.75 -7.95 1.70
CA LEU A 97 -0.87 -7.96 3.16
C LEU A 97 -2.13 -8.70 3.60
N GLU A 98 -1.95 -9.56 4.60
CA GLU A 98 -3.00 -10.18 5.38
C GLU A 98 -3.70 -9.11 6.28
N PRO A 99 -4.96 -9.33 6.71
CA PRO A 99 -5.58 -8.49 7.71
C PRO A 99 -4.85 -8.65 9.05
N ILE A 100 -5.34 -7.93 10.06
CA ILE A 100 -4.74 -7.89 11.38
C ILE A 100 -4.46 -9.31 11.91
N SER A 101 -3.21 -9.53 12.33
CA SER A 101 -2.69 -10.86 12.69
C SER A 101 -3.49 -11.54 13.80
N SER A 102 -3.46 -12.87 13.82
CA SER A 102 -3.94 -13.65 14.96
C SER A 102 -3.03 -13.45 16.19
N PRO A 103 -3.48 -13.83 17.41
CA PRO A 103 -2.65 -13.68 18.60
C PRO A 103 -1.30 -14.40 18.51
N GLU A 104 -1.26 -15.61 17.93
CA GLU A 104 0.00 -16.35 17.72
C GLU A 104 0.94 -15.59 16.78
N LEU A 105 0.42 -15.02 15.70
CA LEU A 105 1.23 -14.31 14.71
C LEU A 105 1.69 -12.94 15.20
N MET A 106 0.86 -12.21 15.95
CA MET A 106 1.26 -10.92 16.53
C MET A 106 2.50 -11.05 17.41
N LEU A 107 2.59 -12.15 18.15
CA LEU A 107 3.67 -12.44 19.09
C LEU A 107 4.85 -13.19 18.45
N ALA A 108 4.82 -13.41 17.13
CA ALA A 108 5.84 -14.20 16.44
C ALA A 108 7.23 -13.52 16.38
N LEU A 109 7.35 -12.26 16.83
CA LEU A 109 8.60 -11.50 16.80
C LEU A 109 9.32 -11.43 18.16
N GLY A 110 8.76 -12.04 19.21
CA GLY A 110 9.30 -11.93 20.57
C GLY A 110 10.54 -12.80 20.84
N PRO A 111 11.08 -12.74 22.08
CA PRO A 111 12.27 -13.47 22.50
C PRO A 111 12.19 -14.98 22.23
N GLY A 112 13.23 -15.52 21.58
CA GLY A 112 13.27 -16.93 21.16
C GLY A 112 12.45 -17.23 19.90
N SER A 113 12.03 -16.21 19.15
CA SER A 113 11.45 -16.38 17.82
C SER A 113 12.43 -17.06 16.87
N VAL A 114 11.95 -18.10 16.19
CA VAL A 114 12.69 -18.76 15.10
C VAL A 114 12.70 -17.93 13.80
N TRP A 115 11.94 -16.83 13.74
CA TRP A 115 11.84 -15.96 12.56
C TRP A 115 12.73 -14.74 12.70
N MET A 116 12.45 -13.90 13.71
CA MET A 116 13.14 -12.65 13.94
C MET A 116 12.82 -12.20 15.36
N GLU A 117 13.84 -11.87 16.14
CA GLU A 117 13.69 -11.36 17.50
C GLU A 117 13.78 -9.84 17.44
N ILE A 118 12.62 -9.17 17.57
CA ILE A 118 12.53 -7.73 17.73
C ILE A 118 11.77 -7.48 19.03
N ASP A 119 12.49 -6.96 20.02
CA ASP A 119 11.92 -6.60 21.30
C ASP A 119 10.82 -5.53 21.13
N ASP A 120 9.82 -5.61 22.01
CA ASP A 120 8.70 -4.65 22.10
C ASP A 120 7.97 -4.38 20.77
N CYS A 121 7.98 -5.35 19.85
CA CYS A 121 7.32 -5.25 18.56
C CYS A 121 6.29 -6.37 18.33
N VAL A 122 5.30 -6.08 17.49
CA VAL A 122 4.31 -7.07 17.05
C VAL A 122 4.20 -7.12 15.53
N LEU A 123 3.91 -8.30 14.99
CA LEU A 123 3.58 -8.44 13.58
C LEU A 123 2.11 -8.06 13.34
N LEU A 124 1.86 -6.84 12.89
CA LEU A 124 0.51 -6.30 12.74
C LEU A 124 -0.20 -6.86 11.50
N PHE A 125 0.46 -6.82 10.34
CA PHE A 125 -0.05 -7.37 9.07
C PHE A 125 0.98 -8.29 8.46
N ARG A 126 0.67 -9.57 8.28
CA ARG A 126 1.61 -10.49 7.65
C ARG A 126 1.67 -10.25 6.13
N ASN A 127 2.82 -10.50 5.52
CA ASN A 127 2.92 -10.54 4.05
C ASN A 127 2.15 -11.75 3.48
N ASN A 128 1.41 -11.52 2.40
CA ASN A 128 0.58 -12.54 1.73
C ASN A 128 1.31 -13.27 0.58
N LEU A 129 2.61 -13.02 0.38
CA LEU A 129 3.42 -13.69 -0.64
C LEU A 129 3.69 -15.15 -0.26
N TYR A 130 3.01 -16.07 -0.94
CA TYR A 130 3.12 -17.51 -0.70
C TYR A 130 4.53 -18.03 -1.00
N GLY A 131 5.05 -18.89 -0.11
CA GLY A 131 6.32 -19.60 -0.32
C GLY A 131 7.58 -18.83 0.11
N LEU A 132 7.45 -17.56 0.51
CA LEU A 132 8.55 -16.78 1.07
C LEU A 132 8.37 -16.69 2.59
N THR A 133 9.02 -17.58 3.32
CA THR A 133 9.05 -17.58 4.80
C THR A 133 9.70 -16.33 5.37
N ASP A 134 10.49 -15.64 4.56
CA ASP A 134 11.34 -14.55 4.99
C ASP A 134 10.63 -13.20 4.86
N CYS A 135 9.38 -13.16 4.38
CA CYS A 135 8.61 -11.92 4.22
C CYS A 135 7.72 -11.68 5.45
N ALA A 136 8.15 -10.80 6.36
CA ALA A 136 7.40 -10.50 7.57
C ALA A 136 6.08 -9.76 7.27
N GLY A 137 6.14 -8.63 6.55
CA GLY A 137 4.98 -7.75 6.35
C GLY A 137 5.14 -6.46 7.15
N VAL A 138 4.14 -6.06 7.93
CA VAL A 138 4.14 -4.82 8.71
C VAL A 138 4.34 -5.14 10.18
N VAL A 139 5.43 -4.63 10.72
CA VAL A 139 5.75 -4.68 12.15
C VAL A 139 5.34 -3.37 12.79
N MET A 140 4.85 -3.43 14.02
CA MET A 140 4.49 -2.27 14.84
C MET A 140 5.35 -2.26 16.10
N ASP A 141 5.94 -1.11 16.40
CA ASP A 141 6.62 -0.83 17.67
C ASP A 141 5.56 -0.56 18.75
N LEU A 142 5.62 -1.25 19.90
CA LEU A 142 4.66 -1.09 20.98
C LEU A 142 4.94 0.14 21.87
N HIS A 143 6.11 0.79 21.74
CA HIS A 143 6.45 1.98 22.50
C HIS A 143 5.71 3.22 21.98
N ASP A 144 5.79 3.46 20.67
CA ASP A 144 5.24 4.65 20.02
C ASP A 144 4.13 4.35 18.99
N LEU A 145 3.83 3.07 18.75
CA LEU A 145 2.79 2.61 17.81
C LEU A 145 3.03 3.04 16.36
N THR A 146 4.28 3.33 16.02
CA THR A 146 4.73 3.47 14.63
C THR A 146 4.89 2.09 14.00
N VAL A 147 4.90 2.06 12.67
CA VAL A 147 5.01 0.83 11.88
C VAL A 147 6.13 0.90 10.88
N ARG A 148 6.56 -0.30 10.46
CA ARG A 148 7.54 -0.50 9.40
C ARG A 148 7.11 -1.65 8.52
N TYR A 149 7.15 -1.44 7.21
CA TYR A 149 6.98 -2.52 6.24
C TYR A 149 8.31 -3.18 5.95
N LEU A 150 8.39 -4.48 6.22
CA LEU A 150 9.54 -5.34 6.00
C LEU A 150 9.24 -6.28 4.84
N PRO A 151 9.75 -6.00 3.62
CA PRO A 151 9.57 -6.88 2.47
C PRO A 151 10.30 -8.22 2.67
N SER A 152 11.38 -8.22 3.46
CA SER A 152 11.99 -9.43 4.00
C SER A 152 12.66 -9.15 5.35
N ILE A 153 12.73 -10.16 6.21
CA ILE A 153 13.42 -10.15 7.52
C ILE A 153 14.89 -9.75 7.39
N TYR A 154 15.53 -10.02 6.24
CA TYR A 154 16.92 -9.64 5.99
C TYR A 154 17.12 -8.14 5.77
N TYR A 155 16.05 -7.37 5.55
CA TYR A 155 16.11 -5.92 5.46
C TYR A 155 15.97 -5.23 6.82
N PHE A 156 15.82 -6.00 7.91
CA PHE A 156 15.85 -5.45 9.25
C PHE A 156 17.31 -5.25 9.68
N ASP A 157 17.84 -4.07 9.38
CA ASP A 157 19.16 -3.64 9.82
C ASP A 157 19.03 -2.68 11.00
N THR A 158 19.37 -3.15 12.19
CA THR A 158 19.40 -2.34 13.42
C THR A 158 20.54 -1.32 13.42
N ALA A 159 21.56 -1.49 12.57
CA ALA A 159 22.68 -0.56 12.45
C ALA A 159 22.39 0.61 11.49
N ASN A 160 21.34 0.52 10.67
CA ASN A 160 21.00 1.54 9.67
C ASN A 160 19.50 1.88 9.68
N ILE A 161 19.03 2.37 10.84
CA ILE A 161 17.63 2.77 11.06
C ILE A 161 17.20 3.89 10.10
N GLU A 162 18.13 4.76 9.67
CA GLU A 162 17.84 5.87 8.76
C GLU A 162 17.42 5.41 7.35
N ALA A 163 17.89 4.25 6.89
CA ALA A 163 17.53 3.73 5.57
C ALA A 163 16.08 3.24 5.48
N ASN A 164 15.47 2.87 6.62
CA ASN A 164 14.10 2.36 6.70
C ASN A 164 13.41 2.95 7.94
N PRO A 165 13.01 4.23 7.93
CA PRO A 165 12.41 4.87 9.10
C PRO A 165 11.08 4.22 9.48
N TRP A 166 10.75 4.28 10.77
CA TRP A 166 9.41 4.01 11.26
C TRP A 166 8.47 5.16 10.85
N TYR A 167 7.19 4.86 10.65
CA TYR A 167 6.19 5.84 10.23
C TYR A 167 4.82 5.56 10.86
N PRO A 168 3.92 6.55 10.95
CA PRO A 168 2.60 6.34 11.55
C PRO A 168 1.79 5.24 10.84
N LEU A 169 1.05 4.41 11.61
CA LEU A 169 0.12 3.43 11.01
C LEU A 169 -0.91 4.12 10.10
N GLN A 170 -1.33 5.32 10.47
CA GLN A 170 -2.27 6.11 9.68
C GLN A 170 -1.76 6.31 8.24
N ASP A 171 -0.49 6.70 8.07
CA ASP A 171 0.12 6.92 6.76
C ASP A 171 0.11 5.65 5.90
N LEU A 172 0.38 4.49 6.50
CA LEU A 172 0.30 3.20 5.81
C LEU A 172 -1.11 2.99 5.26
N LEU A 173 -2.11 3.12 6.14
CA LEU A 173 -3.50 2.85 5.81
C LEU A 173 -4.08 3.87 4.83
N GLU A 174 -3.69 5.14 4.93
CA GLU A 174 -4.02 6.20 3.97
C GLU A 174 -3.44 5.88 2.59
N ARG A 175 -2.17 5.46 2.52
CA ARG A 175 -1.55 5.03 1.25
C ARG A 175 -2.24 3.83 0.64
N LEU A 176 -2.59 2.82 1.45
CA LEU A 176 -3.34 1.65 0.97
C LEU A 176 -4.71 2.04 0.41
N ASN A 177 -5.44 2.93 1.11
CA ASN A 177 -6.70 3.47 0.62
C ASN A 177 -6.50 4.24 -0.69
N ALA A 178 -5.49 5.09 -0.79
CA ALA A 178 -5.19 5.84 -2.01
C ALA A 178 -4.89 4.91 -3.20
N ILE A 179 -4.13 3.83 -2.99
CA ILE A 179 -3.87 2.80 -4.01
C ILE A 179 -5.17 2.15 -4.49
N ILE A 180 -6.10 1.86 -3.58
CA ILE A 180 -7.42 1.32 -3.93
C ILE A 180 -8.26 2.35 -4.68
N GLU A 181 -8.28 3.61 -4.24
CA GLU A 181 -9.05 4.71 -4.85
C GLU A 181 -8.63 4.98 -6.30
N VAL A 182 -7.32 4.96 -6.59
CA VAL A 182 -6.82 5.10 -7.96
C VAL A 182 -7.03 3.83 -8.79
N GLY A 183 -7.63 2.79 -8.21
CA GLY A 183 -7.98 1.54 -8.87
C GLY A 183 -6.77 0.69 -9.23
N LYS A 184 -5.66 0.83 -8.49
CA LYS A 184 -4.49 -0.04 -8.60
C LYS A 184 -4.75 -1.39 -7.97
N TYR A 185 -5.37 -1.40 -6.80
CA TYR A 185 -5.86 -2.61 -6.14
C TYR A 185 -7.36 -2.69 -6.35
N ARG A 186 -7.81 -3.80 -6.93
CA ARG A 186 -9.23 -4.02 -7.19
C ARG A 186 -9.69 -5.32 -6.56
N PRO A 187 -10.76 -5.31 -5.76
CA PRO A 187 -11.35 -6.55 -5.29
C PRO A 187 -11.90 -7.34 -6.48
N VAL A 188 -11.73 -8.65 -6.46
CA VAL A 188 -12.12 -9.55 -7.55
C VAL A 188 -13.26 -10.44 -7.06
N PRO A 189 -14.44 -10.41 -7.71
CA PRO A 189 -15.53 -11.29 -7.36
C PRO A 189 -15.10 -12.75 -7.38
N PHE A 190 -15.48 -13.51 -6.35
CA PHE A 190 -15.18 -14.92 -6.29
C PHE A 190 -15.70 -15.65 -7.54
N GLY A 191 -14.87 -16.52 -8.13
CA GLY A 191 -15.21 -17.27 -9.35
C GLY A 191 -15.09 -16.49 -10.67
N SER A 192 -14.64 -15.23 -10.63
CA SER A 192 -14.40 -14.45 -11.85
C SER A 192 -13.01 -14.64 -12.48
N VAL A 193 -12.06 -15.26 -11.76
CA VAL A 193 -10.72 -15.52 -12.29
C VAL A 193 -10.73 -16.78 -13.15
N GLN A 194 -10.47 -16.61 -14.45
CA GLN A 194 -10.01 -17.71 -15.31
C GLN A 194 -8.63 -18.15 -14.81
N ASN A 195 -8.52 -19.39 -14.32
CA ASN A 195 -7.30 -20.16 -14.03
C ASN A 195 -5.99 -19.45 -14.40
N ASP A 196 -5.41 -18.68 -13.47
CA ASP A 196 -3.98 -18.40 -13.53
C ASP A 196 -3.25 -19.62 -12.96
N PRO A 197 -2.52 -20.39 -13.78
CA PRO A 197 -1.80 -21.58 -13.33
C PRO A 197 -0.67 -21.27 -12.33
N LEU A 198 -0.29 -19.99 -12.16
CA LEU A 198 0.67 -19.54 -11.17
C LEU A 198 0.01 -19.09 -9.85
N SER A 199 -1.30 -18.85 -9.83
CA SER A 199 -2.04 -18.47 -8.63
C SER A 199 -2.77 -19.70 -8.06
N ALA A 200 -2.09 -20.47 -7.22
CA ALA A 200 -2.70 -21.63 -6.54
C ALA A 200 -3.84 -21.23 -5.57
N ASN A 201 -4.09 -19.93 -5.34
CA ASN A 201 -5.17 -19.41 -4.54
C ASN A 201 -5.91 -18.32 -5.30
N ILE A 202 -7.24 -18.33 -5.21
CA ILE A 202 -8.16 -17.34 -5.78
C ILE A 202 -7.76 -15.96 -5.25
N ALA A 203 -7.03 -15.19 -6.07
CA ALA A 203 -6.63 -13.84 -5.73
C ALA A 203 -7.89 -12.96 -5.68
N CYS A 204 -8.31 -12.67 -4.45
CA CYS A 204 -9.43 -11.78 -4.13
C CYS A 204 -9.11 -10.31 -4.35
N TRP A 205 -7.89 -10.02 -4.79
CA TRP A 205 -7.39 -8.70 -5.16
C TRP A 205 -6.58 -8.83 -6.44
N ASP A 206 -6.93 -8.03 -7.45
CA ASP A 206 -6.17 -7.83 -8.67
C ASP A 206 -5.29 -6.59 -8.54
N VAL A 207 -4.11 -6.65 -9.14
CA VAL A 207 -3.18 -5.52 -9.22
C VAL A 207 -3.06 -5.07 -10.65
N VAL A 208 -3.67 -3.93 -10.89
CA VAL A 208 -3.78 -3.33 -12.20
C VAL A 208 -2.42 -2.69 -12.56
N PRO A 209 -1.68 -3.25 -13.54
CA PRO A 209 -0.33 -2.78 -13.86
C PRO A 209 -0.34 -1.33 -14.30
N TRP A 210 -1.39 -0.90 -15.00
CA TRP A 210 -1.61 0.50 -15.33
C TRP A 210 -3.08 0.83 -15.55
N ASN A 211 -3.43 2.11 -15.36
CA ASN A 211 -4.76 2.64 -15.61
C ASN A 211 -4.66 4.10 -16.09
N ASN A 212 -5.81 4.70 -16.43
CA ASN A 212 -5.86 6.07 -16.94
C ASN A 212 -5.33 7.11 -15.96
N PHE A 213 -5.41 6.86 -14.65
CA PHE A 213 -4.85 7.77 -13.65
C PHE A 213 -3.32 7.84 -13.75
N ILE A 214 -2.65 6.70 -13.83
CA ILE A 214 -1.18 6.66 -14.01
C ILE A 214 -0.79 7.23 -15.37
N LEU A 215 -1.53 6.88 -16.42
CA LEU A 215 -1.29 7.43 -17.75
C LEU A 215 -1.32 8.95 -17.69
N LYS A 216 -2.37 9.53 -17.10
CA LYS A 216 -2.50 10.98 -16.92
C LYS A 216 -1.34 11.58 -16.12
N GLN A 217 -1.00 11.02 -14.95
CA GLN A 217 0.14 11.53 -14.16
C GLN A 217 1.47 11.46 -14.93
N SER A 218 1.67 10.38 -15.69
CA SER A 218 2.89 10.21 -16.48
C SER A 218 2.97 11.22 -17.61
N LEU A 219 1.84 11.51 -18.27
CA LEU A 219 1.74 12.54 -19.31
C LEU A 219 1.96 13.94 -18.72
N GLU A 220 1.36 14.26 -17.57
CA GLU A 220 1.56 15.55 -16.89
C GLU A 220 3.02 15.78 -16.48
N ALA A 221 3.67 14.76 -15.91
CA ALA A 221 5.09 14.84 -15.55
C ALA A 221 5.99 14.99 -16.79
N TYR A 222 5.63 14.32 -17.89
CA TYR A 222 6.32 14.42 -19.16
C TYR A 222 6.16 15.82 -19.78
N ASP A 223 4.95 16.35 -19.85
CA ASP A 223 4.67 17.68 -20.39
C ASP A 223 5.39 18.77 -19.55
N ALA A 224 5.38 18.66 -18.23
CA ALA A 224 6.12 19.56 -17.34
C ALA A 224 7.63 19.52 -17.59
N LEU A 225 8.20 18.34 -17.89
CA LEU A 225 9.60 18.20 -18.27
C LEU A 225 9.87 18.91 -19.62
N LEU A 226 9.00 18.74 -20.61
CA LEU A 226 9.13 19.41 -21.91
C LEU A 226 9.05 20.93 -21.79
N GLU A 227 8.16 21.45 -20.95
CA GLU A 227 8.05 22.88 -20.66
C GLU A 227 9.31 23.41 -19.97
N ALA A 228 9.82 22.68 -18.98
CA ALA A 228 11.05 23.03 -18.28
C ALA A 228 12.28 23.04 -19.20
N ILE A 229 12.33 22.18 -20.23
CA ILE A 229 13.40 22.20 -21.23
C ILE A 229 13.19 23.37 -22.20
N THR A 230 11.99 23.50 -22.76
CA THR A 230 11.64 24.54 -23.75
C THR A 230 11.89 25.94 -23.22
N SER A 231 11.55 26.21 -21.96
CA SER A 231 11.76 27.52 -21.32
C SER A 231 13.23 27.93 -21.18
N ARG A 232 14.16 26.97 -21.27
CA ARG A 232 15.61 27.22 -21.19
C ARG A 232 16.30 27.32 -22.54
N LEU A 233 15.58 27.03 -23.63
CA LEU A 233 16.12 27.12 -24.98
C LEU A 233 15.98 28.56 -25.53
N PRO A 234 16.93 29.03 -26.36
CA PRO A 234 16.77 30.30 -27.06
C PRO A 234 15.49 30.26 -27.90
N SER A 235 14.68 31.30 -27.87
CA SER A 235 13.37 31.35 -28.52
C SER A 235 13.44 30.92 -30.00
N ALA A 236 13.14 29.65 -30.26
CA ALA A 236 12.86 29.18 -31.60
C ALA A 236 11.44 29.65 -31.91
N GLY A 237 11.35 30.74 -32.68
CA GLY A 237 10.10 31.19 -33.24
C GLY A 237 9.55 30.11 -34.16
N GLU A 238 8.52 29.41 -33.72
CA GLU A 238 7.38 28.90 -34.48
C GLU A 238 6.54 28.03 -33.54
N GLN A 239 5.25 28.36 -33.40
CA GLN A 239 4.28 27.47 -32.76
C GLN A 239 4.07 26.27 -33.68
N GLN A 240 4.92 25.24 -33.55
CA GLN A 240 4.66 23.95 -34.15
C GLN A 240 3.36 23.40 -33.56
N GLN A 241 2.47 22.92 -34.44
CA GLN A 241 1.26 22.19 -34.02
C GLN A 241 1.66 21.07 -33.06
N GLN A 242 0.95 20.94 -31.94
CA GLN A 242 1.11 19.81 -31.03
C GLN A 242 0.89 18.52 -31.80
N GLN A 243 1.99 17.83 -32.11
CA GLN A 243 1.99 16.47 -32.62
C GLN A 243 2.13 15.52 -31.44
N PHE A 244 1.63 14.30 -31.58
CA PHE A 244 1.89 13.23 -30.61
C PHE A 244 3.18 12.50 -30.96
N LEU A 245 3.79 11.83 -29.98
CA LEU A 245 5.01 11.04 -30.17
C LEU A 245 4.83 9.92 -31.20
N ALA A 246 3.64 9.34 -31.27
CA ALA A 246 3.29 8.32 -32.22
C ALA A 246 1.85 8.47 -32.70
N THR A 247 1.56 7.91 -33.87
CA THR A 247 0.20 7.67 -34.36
C THR A 247 -0.14 6.18 -34.30
N GLU A 248 -1.41 5.86 -34.46
CA GLU A 248 -1.91 4.48 -34.54
C GLU A 248 -1.19 3.68 -35.64
N GLU A 249 -0.82 4.33 -36.74
CA GLU A 249 -0.13 3.70 -37.88
C GLU A 249 1.37 3.52 -37.65
N SER A 250 2.01 4.37 -36.82
CA SER A 250 3.45 4.31 -36.57
C SER A 250 3.84 3.33 -35.45
N ILE A 251 2.90 2.97 -34.58
CA ILE A 251 3.12 2.03 -33.49
C ILE A 251 2.95 0.59 -33.98
N GLY A 252 3.97 -0.23 -33.76
CA GLY A 252 3.87 -1.66 -34.02
C GLY A 252 2.79 -2.32 -33.15
N SER A 253 2.00 -3.22 -33.74
CA SER A 253 0.92 -3.94 -33.05
C SER A 253 1.36 -4.81 -31.88
N HIS A 254 2.66 -5.08 -31.73
CA HIS A 254 3.24 -5.80 -30.60
C HIS A 254 3.40 -4.92 -29.34
N ILE A 255 3.40 -3.59 -29.49
CA ILE A 255 3.44 -2.66 -28.36
C ILE A 255 2.03 -2.54 -27.80
N GLN A 256 1.83 -3.01 -26.57
CA GLN A 256 0.53 -3.10 -25.91
C GLN A 256 0.57 -2.49 -24.52
N GLY A 257 -0.61 -2.18 -23.96
CA GLY A 257 -0.74 -1.67 -22.59
C GLY A 257 -0.21 -0.24 -22.42
N PHE A 258 0.43 0.03 -21.28
CA PHE A 258 0.87 1.37 -20.90
C PHE A 258 1.77 2.05 -21.93
N PRO A 259 2.85 1.42 -22.46
CA PRO A 259 3.72 2.07 -23.43
C PRO A 259 2.97 2.55 -24.67
N ARG A 260 2.01 1.74 -25.15
CA ARG A 260 1.17 2.10 -26.30
C ARG A 260 0.32 3.32 -25.99
N ALA A 261 -0.41 3.28 -24.87
CA ALA A 261 -1.30 4.34 -24.46
C ALA A 261 -0.55 5.66 -24.21
N PHE A 262 0.65 5.57 -23.62
CA PHE A 262 1.52 6.72 -23.40
C PHE A 262 2.00 7.33 -24.72
N LEU A 263 2.59 6.53 -25.61
CA LEU A 263 3.16 7.04 -26.87
C LEU A 263 2.11 7.70 -27.79
N LEU A 264 0.87 7.23 -27.76
CA LEU A 264 -0.23 7.82 -28.54
C LEU A 264 -0.76 9.13 -27.95
N ALA A 265 -0.56 9.37 -26.66
CA ALA A 265 -1.09 10.52 -25.95
C ALA A 265 -0.03 11.57 -25.61
N ALA A 266 1.23 11.17 -25.51
CA ALA A 266 2.35 12.04 -25.16
C ALA A 266 2.66 13.01 -26.30
N THR A 267 2.89 14.27 -25.94
CA THR A 267 3.20 15.33 -26.90
C THR A 267 4.61 15.16 -27.46
N LYS A 268 4.80 15.52 -28.72
CA LYS A 268 6.13 15.52 -29.33
C LYS A 268 6.88 16.77 -28.86
N PRO A 269 8.14 16.65 -28.40
CA PRO A 269 8.96 17.81 -28.08
C PRO A 269 9.08 18.75 -29.29
N SER A 270 8.97 20.06 -29.05
CA SER A 270 9.16 21.08 -30.09
C SER A 270 10.64 21.35 -30.40
N PHE A 271 11.54 20.84 -29.56
CA PHE A 271 12.99 20.98 -29.73
C PHE A 271 13.59 19.71 -30.36
N GLN A 272 14.56 19.92 -31.25
CA GLN A 272 15.32 18.82 -31.90
C GLN A 272 16.61 18.46 -31.15
N PHE A 273 17.11 19.35 -30.28
CA PHE A 273 18.41 19.21 -29.62
C PHE A 273 18.27 19.47 -28.12
N ILE A 274 18.68 18.51 -27.30
CA ILE A 274 18.76 18.67 -25.84
C ILE A 274 20.20 18.98 -25.39
N ALA A 275 21.19 18.67 -26.24
CA ALA A 275 22.61 19.02 -26.08
C ALA A 275 23.33 18.98 -27.46
N PRO A 276 24.48 19.65 -27.63
CA PRO A 276 25.28 19.52 -28.85
C PRO A 276 25.67 18.06 -29.09
N GLY A 277 25.25 17.48 -30.22
CA GLY A 277 25.58 16.11 -30.63
C GLY A 277 24.59 15.02 -30.21
N LEU A 278 23.50 15.35 -29.51
CA LEU A 278 22.39 14.44 -29.19
C LEU A 278 21.12 14.87 -29.91
N THR A 279 20.73 14.12 -30.94
CA THR A 279 19.45 14.26 -31.65
C THR A 279 18.36 13.43 -30.99
N VAL A 280 17.17 14.03 -30.82
CA VAL A 280 15.95 13.41 -30.28
C VAL A 280 15.16 12.70 -31.38
#